data_AF-A0A067QR96-F1
#
_entry.id   AF-A0A067QR96-F1
#
_cell.length_a   1.000
_cell.length_b   1.000
_cell.length_c   1.000
_cell.angle_alpha   90.00
_cell.angle_beta   90.00
_cell.angle_gamma   90.00
#
_symmetry.space_group_name_H-M   'P 1'
#
loop_
_entity.id
_entity.type
_entity.pdbx_description
1 polymer ?
#
loop_
_entity_poly.entity_id
_entity_poly.type
_entity_poly.pdbx_seq_one_letter_code
_entity_poly.pdbx_strand_id
1 'polypeptide(L)'
;MTLRQPNPEMQAFIRKKLNENVNTTQENVQHIKDWLAKQPHLPNFDDDQRITTFLRGCKFSLEKTKRKLDMFFTMRAAVPDFFNDRDVARPALKDILDFM
;
A
#
# COMPACT_ATOMS: atom_id res chain seq x y z
N MET A 1 -19.17 -6.98 -3.85
CA MET A 1 -19.38 -6.35 -5.17
C MET A 1 -18.06 -6.33 -5.91
N THR A 2 -17.98 -6.93 -7.09
CA THR A 2 -16.77 -6.86 -7.91
C THR A 2 -16.71 -5.50 -8.59
N LEU A 3 -15.61 -4.76 -8.39
CA LEU A 3 -15.43 -3.47 -9.04
C LEU A 3 -15.36 -3.68 -10.57
N ARG A 4 -16.07 -2.85 -11.34
CA ARG A 4 -15.92 -2.81 -12.80
C ARG A 4 -14.49 -2.40 -13.14
N GLN A 5 -13.79 -3.25 -13.88
CA GLN A 5 -12.43 -2.97 -14.32
C GLN A 5 -12.42 -1.92 -15.45
N PRO A 6 -11.36 -1.09 -15.57
CA PRO A 6 -11.22 -0.15 -16.67
C PRO A 6 -11.14 -0.89 -18.01
N ASN A 7 -11.71 -0.31 -19.06
CA ASN A 7 -11.58 -0.82 -20.43
C ASN A 7 -10.11 -0.65 -20.94
N PRO A 8 -9.74 -1.27 -22.07
CA PRO A 8 -8.36 -1.23 -22.56
C PRO A 8 -7.78 0.18 -22.77
N GLU A 9 -8.57 1.13 -23.26
CA GLU A 9 -8.13 2.52 -23.46
C GLU A 9 -7.84 3.22 -22.14
N MET A 10 -8.73 3.05 -21.15
CA MET A 10 -8.54 3.57 -19.79
C MET A 10 -7.30 2.93 -19.14
N GLN A 11 -7.08 1.62 -19.32
CA GLN A 11 -5.88 0.96 -18.79
C GLN A 11 -4.60 1.55 -19.37
N ALA A 12 -4.54 1.78 -20.68
CA ALA A 12 -3.38 2.40 -21.33
C ALA A 12 -3.14 3.83 -20.80
N PHE A 13 -4.20 4.62 -20.65
CA PHE A 13 -4.13 5.95 -20.07
C PHE A 13 -3.62 5.94 -18.62
N ILE A 14 -4.17 5.05 -17.78
CA ILE A 14 -3.77 4.89 -16.37
C ILE A 14 -2.29 4.52 -16.29
N ARG A 15 -1.83 3.51 -17.04
CA ARG A 15 -0.43 3.08 -17.04
C ARG A 15 0.50 4.24 -17.40
N LYS A 16 0.17 5.00 -18.45
CA LYS A 16 0.93 6.19 -18.83
C LYS A 16 0.97 7.24 -17.72
N LYS A 17 -0.16 7.52 -17.05
CA LYS A 17 -0.24 8.49 -15.96
C LYS A 17 0.52 8.06 -14.70
N LEU A 18 0.60 6.76 -14.45
CA LEU A 18 1.31 6.18 -13.31
C LEU A 18 2.79 5.88 -13.60
N ASN A 19 3.27 6.13 -14.82
CA ASN A 19 4.61 5.71 -15.25
C ASN A 19 4.83 4.19 -15.09
N GLU A 20 3.79 3.41 -15.32
CA GLU A 20 3.80 1.95 -15.21
C GLU A 20 4.26 1.33 -16.53
N ASN A 21 5.35 0.58 -16.48
CA ASN A 21 5.83 -0.23 -17.59
C ASN A 21 5.70 -1.71 -17.21
N VAL A 22 4.84 -2.43 -17.94
CA VAL A 22 4.56 -3.86 -17.71
C VAL A 22 5.80 -4.74 -17.74
N ASN A 23 6.84 -4.35 -18.49
CA ASN A 23 8.08 -5.11 -18.58
C ASN A 23 8.97 -4.96 -17.34
N THR A 24 8.87 -3.85 -16.62
CA THR A 24 9.71 -3.57 -15.43
C THR A 24 8.93 -3.70 -14.13
N THR A 25 7.61 -3.94 -14.16
CA THR A 25 6.80 -4.08 -12.95
C THR A 25 7.31 -5.18 -12.04
N GLN A 26 7.64 -6.36 -12.58
CA GLN A 26 8.11 -7.49 -11.77
C GLN A 26 9.50 -7.22 -11.16
N GLU A 27 10.40 -6.59 -11.92
CA GLU A 27 11.71 -6.15 -11.43
C GLU A 27 11.58 -5.12 -10.30
N ASN A 28 10.69 -4.14 -10.44
CA ASN A 28 10.42 -3.14 -9.41
C ASN A 28 9.85 -3.77 -8.13
N VAL A 29 8.97 -4.77 -8.26
CA VAL A 29 8.47 -5.54 -7.11
C VAL A 29 9.62 -6.25 -6.41
N GLN A 30 10.48 -6.95 -7.17
CA GLN A 30 11.63 -7.64 -6.61
C GLN A 30 12.59 -6.67 -5.88
N HIS A 31 12.88 -5.50 -6.46
CA HIS A 31 13.69 -4.47 -5.81
C HIS A 31 13.12 -4.02 -4.46
N ILE A 32 11.79 -3.93 -4.33
CA ILE A 32 11.15 -3.59 -3.05
C ILE A 32 11.24 -4.76 -2.06
N LYS A 33 11.07 -6.01 -2.51
CA LYS A 33 11.23 -7.21 -1.66
C LYS A 33 12.65 -7.32 -1.11
N ASP A 34 13.65 -7.15 -1.97
CA ASP A 34 15.06 -7.18 -1.59
C ASP A 34 15.40 -6.06 -0.60
N TRP A 35 14.79 -4.89 -0.75
CA TRP A 35 14.96 -3.79 0.19
C TRP A 35 14.28 -4.08 1.53
N LEU A 36 13.04 -4.58 1.54
CA LEU A 36 12.29 -4.97 2.74
C LEU A 36 13.05 -6.02 3.57
N ALA A 37 13.65 -7.02 2.91
CA ALA A 37 14.45 -8.06 3.57
C ALA A 37 15.68 -7.50 4.32
N LYS A 38 16.14 -6.29 3.94
CA LYS A 38 17.27 -5.61 4.59
C LYS A 38 16.83 -4.67 5.73
N GLN A 39 15.53 -4.53 6.00
CA GLN A 39 14.99 -3.65 7.03
C GLN A 39 14.55 -4.46 8.27
N PRO A 40 15.40 -4.60 9.31
CA PRO A 40 15.09 -5.46 10.46
C PRO A 40 13.93 -4.95 11.34
N HIS A 41 13.59 -3.67 11.26
CA HIS A 41 12.47 -3.07 11.99
C HIS A 41 11.12 -3.23 11.28
N LEU A 42 11.12 -3.65 10.01
CA LEU A 42 9.90 -3.88 9.24
C LEU A 42 9.48 -5.35 9.32
N PRO A 43 8.18 -5.66 9.26
CA PRO A 43 7.71 -7.05 9.26
C PRO A 43 8.15 -7.76 7.97
N ASN A 44 8.26 -9.09 8.05
CA ASN A 44 8.40 -9.91 6.86
C ASN A 44 7.15 -9.75 5.98
N PHE A 45 7.31 -9.18 4.79
CA PHE A 45 6.20 -8.82 3.91
C PHE A 45 6.46 -9.32 2.50
N ASP A 46 5.70 -10.35 2.11
CA ASP A 46 5.83 -11.05 0.84
C ASP A 46 4.48 -11.11 0.13
N ASP A 47 4.04 -9.98 -0.44
CA ASP A 47 2.78 -9.84 -1.17
C ASP A 47 2.99 -8.95 -2.40
N ASP A 48 3.26 -9.57 -3.54
CA ASP A 48 3.53 -8.91 -4.81
C ASP A 48 2.39 -7.99 -5.25
N GLN A 49 1.13 -8.36 -4.99
CA GLN A 49 -0.02 -7.57 -5.38
C GLN A 49 -0.11 -6.28 -4.55
N ARG A 50 0.10 -6.37 -3.23
CA ARG A 50 0.16 -5.18 -2.38
C ARG A 50 1.37 -4.32 -2.69
N ILE A 51 2.56 -4.90 -2.91
CA ILE A 51 3.74 -4.14 -3.32
C ILE A 51 3.48 -3.39 -4.62
N THR A 52 2.88 -4.04 -5.61
CA THR A 52 2.45 -3.40 -6.88
C THR A 52 1.47 -2.26 -6.63
N THR A 53 0.55 -2.41 -5.67
CA THR A 53 -0.39 -1.34 -5.28
C THR A 53 0.35 -0.13 -4.68
N PHE A 54 1.34 -0.35 -3.82
CA PHE A 54 2.20 0.72 -3.30
C PHE A 54 3.01 1.40 -4.42
N LEU A 55 3.56 0.62 -5.37
CA LEU A 55 4.28 1.15 -6.53
C LEU A 55 3.36 2.04 -7.38
N ARG A 56 2.15 1.58 -7.71
CA ARG A 56 1.13 2.39 -8.43
C ARG A 56 0.80 3.68 -7.68
N GLY A 57 0.59 3.60 -6.36
CA GLY A 57 0.34 4.77 -5.51
C GLY A 57 1.51 5.76 -5.43
N CYS A 58 2.71 5.35 -5.83
CA CYS A 58 3.92 6.16 -5.87
C CYS A 58 4.41 6.45 -7.30
N LYS A 59 3.59 6.19 -8.32
CA LYS A 59 3.94 6.33 -9.74
C LYS A 59 5.25 5.60 -10.11
N PHE A 60 5.41 4.39 -9.58
CA PHE A 60 6.58 3.52 -9.77
C PHE A 60 7.92 4.14 -9.33
N SER A 61 7.90 5.16 -8.48
CA SER A 61 9.12 5.69 -7.84
C SER A 61 9.52 4.81 -6.65
N LEU A 62 10.58 4.01 -6.82
CA LEU A 62 11.09 3.11 -5.78
C LEU A 62 11.36 3.84 -4.46
N GLU A 63 12.03 4.99 -4.48
CA GLU A 63 12.32 5.77 -3.27
C GLU A 63 11.06 6.23 -2.53
N LYS A 64 10.04 6.70 -3.26
CA LYS A 64 8.75 7.06 -2.67
C LYS A 64 8.03 5.84 -2.10
N THR A 65 8.10 4.71 -2.79
CA THR A 65 7.51 3.45 -2.35
C THR A 65 8.16 2.96 -1.06
N LYS A 66 9.49 2.96 -0.96
CA LYS A 66 10.24 2.60 0.26
C LYS A 66 9.80 3.45 1.45
N ARG A 67 9.82 4.79 1.29
CA ARG A 67 9.39 5.73 2.35
C ARG A 67 7.94 5.50 2.77
N LYS A 68 7.05 5.22 1.81
CA LYS A 68 5.63 4.98 2.09
C LYS A 68 5.40 3.65 2.82
N LEU A 69 6.11 2.59 2.43
CA LEU A 69 6.04 1.29 3.09
C LEU A 69 6.59 1.34 4.52
N ASP A 70 7.74 1.98 4.70
CA ASP A 70 8.34 2.18 6.02
C ASP A 70 7.36 2.89 6.96
N MET A 71 6.82 4.03 6.53
CA MET A 71 5.83 4.79 7.30
C MET A 71 4.55 3.98 7.56
N PHE A 72 4.08 3.23 6.56
CA PHE A 72 2.87 2.41 6.68
C PHE A 72 3.01 1.36 7.78
N PHE A 73 4.13 0.65 7.86
CA PHE A 73 4.33 -0.34 8.91
C PHE A 73 4.65 0.32 10.25
N THR A 74 5.54 1.31 10.27
CA THR A 74 5.93 2.03 11.49
C THR A 74 4.73 2.64 12.22
N MET A 75 3.85 3.34 11.51
CA MET A 75 2.67 3.98 12.14
C MET A 75 1.66 2.96 12.69
N ARG A 76 1.49 1.83 12.01
CA ARG A 76 0.59 0.77 12.47
C ARG A 76 1.12 0.04 13.70
N ALA A 77 2.44 -0.09 13.81
CA ALA A 77 3.09 -0.61 15.00
C ALA A 77 3.08 0.41 16.15
N ALA A 78 3.29 1.70 15.87
CA ALA A 78 3.39 2.76 16.87
C ALA A 78 2.04 3.17 17.48
N VAL A 79 0.93 3.04 16.73
CA VAL A 79 -0.41 3.45 17.18
C VAL A 79 -1.39 2.26 17.12
N PRO A 80 -1.17 1.20 17.94
CA PRO A 80 -1.98 0.00 17.89
C PRO A 80 -3.45 0.29 18.24
N ASP A 81 -3.75 1.26 19.10
CA ASP A 81 -5.12 1.62 19.48
C ASP A 81 -5.99 2.04 18.29
N PHE A 82 -5.37 2.59 17.25
CA PHE A 82 -6.06 3.00 16.02
C PHE A 82 -6.07 1.90 14.95
N PHE A 83 -4.99 1.12 14.86
CA PHE A 83 -4.76 0.21 13.74
C PHE A 83 -5.01 -1.27 14.03
N ASN A 84 -5.07 -1.66 15.30
CA ASN A 84 -5.38 -3.01 15.79
C ASN A 84 -6.73 -3.02 16.53
N ASP A 85 -7.29 -4.22 16.70
CA ASP A 85 -8.46 -4.48 17.55
C ASP A 85 -9.64 -3.51 17.31
N ARG A 86 -9.87 -3.21 16.02
CA ARG A 86 -10.91 -2.29 15.57
C ARG A 86 -12.27 -2.92 15.75
N ASP A 87 -12.86 -2.66 16.90
CA ASP A 87 -14.23 -3.03 17.22
C ASP A 87 -15.14 -1.80 17.08
N VAL A 88 -16.00 -1.84 16.06
CA VAL A 88 -16.98 -0.79 15.76
C VAL A 88 -18.06 -0.66 16.84
N ALA A 89 -18.22 -1.65 17.71
CA ALA A 89 -19.16 -1.62 18.83
C ALA A 89 -18.55 -1.02 20.11
N ARG A 90 -17.26 -0.64 20.10
CA ARG A 90 -16.64 0.01 21.27
C ARG A 90 -17.31 1.34 21.58
N PRO A 91 -17.67 1.58 22.86
CA PRO A 91 -18.26 2.86 23.28
C PRO A 91 -17.44 4.07 22.84
N ALA A 92 -16.11 4.03 23.03
CA ALA A 92 -15.21 5.14 22.68
C ALA A 92 -15.18 5.48 21.18
N LEU A 93 -15.39 4.50 20.28
CA LEU A 93 -15.47 4.76 18.84
C LEU A 93 -16.85 5.25 18.43
N LYS A 94 -17.90 4.77 19.11
CA LYS A 94 -19.28 5.23 18.92
C LYS A 94 -19.41 6.72 19.22
N ASP A 95 -18.81 7.18 20.32
CA ASP A 95 -18.83 8.60 20.70
C ASP A 95 -18.14 9.50 19.66
N ILE A 96 -17.08 9.02 19.01
CA ILE A 96 -16.38 9.76 17.94
C ILE A 96 -17.20 9.78 16.65
N LEU A 97 -17.83 8.65 16.31
CA LEU A 97 -18.67 8.50 15.12
C LEU A 97 -19.96 9.33 15.20
N ASP A 98 -20.58 9.41 16.37
CA ASP A 98 -21.79 10.20 16.61
C ASP A 98 -21.50 11.73 16.61
N PHE A 99 -20.23 12.12 16.74
CA PHE A 99 -19.78 13.52 16.68
C PHE A 99 -19.46 14.01 15.26
N MET A 100 -19.40 13.11 14.28
CA MET A 100 -19.11 13.41 12.85
C MET A 100 -20.38 13.49 12.01
#